data_AF-A0A9W8EU85-F1
#
_entry.id   AF-A0A9W8EU85-F1
#
_cell.length_a   1.000
_cell.length_b   1.000
_cell.length_c   1.000
_cell.angle_alpha   90.00
_cell.angle_beta   90.00
_cell.angle_gamma   90.00
#
_symmetry.space_group_name_H-M   'P 1'
#
loop_
_entity.id
_entity.type
_entity.pdbx_description
1 polymer ?
#
loop_
_entity_poly.entity_id
_entity_poly.type
_entity_poly.pdbx_seq_one_letter_code
_entity_poly.pdbx_strand_id
1 'polypeptide(L)'
;MFGGILGSFRAVTQQLGSTVAIHSMLGGPQTQALRSMSKIKTHKGAAKRWKALANGLFKRRQTGLRHLNRKLSPSARRGKHAPVLCTKGQKRHLDRLLPY
;
A
#
# COMPACT_ATOMS: atom_id res chain seq x y z
N MET A 1 66.57 18.53 55.49
CA MET A 1 67.29 17.45 54.78
C MET A 1 66.43 17.02 53.61
N PHE A 2 66.96 17.19 52.39
CA PHE A 2 66.63 16.54 51.09
C PHE A 2 65.14 16.34 50.72
N GLY A 3 64.60 16.73 49.56
CA GLY A 3 65.05 17.24 48.26
C GLY A 3 63.74 17.53 47.48
N GLY A 4 63.64 18.48 46.57
CA GLY A 4 64.30 18.47 45.26
C GLY A 4 63.70 17.38 44.38
N ILE A 5 63.07 17.77 43.25
CA ILE A 5 62.86 17.07 41.95
C ILE A 5 61.49 17.52 41.40
N LEU A 6 61.40 18.57 40.59
CA LEU A 6 61.59 18.56 39.13
C LEU A 6 60.82 17.44 38.40
N GLY A 7 59.84 17.85 37.61
CA GLY A 7 59.87 17.44 36.21
C GLY A 7 58.68 16.65 35.70
N SER A 8 58.28 17.11 34.52
CA SER A 8 57.88 16.29 33.38
C SER A 8 56.42 15.88 33.27
N PHE A 9 55.68 16.76 32.57
CA PHE A 9 55.06 16.41 31.29
C PHE A 9 55.32 14.96 30.84
N ARG A 10 54.33 14.09 31.07
CA ARG A 10 54.05 12.82 30.38
C ARG A 10 52.62 12.44 30.78
N ALA A 11 51.72 11.95 29.95
CA ALA A 11 51.70 11.70 28.53
C ALA A 11 50.20 11.66 28.17
N VAL A 12 49.85 12.21 27.01
CA VAL A 12 48.60 11.88 26.33
C VAL A 12 48.68 10.40 25.94
N THR A 13 47.88 9.56 26.59
CA THR A 13 47.54 8.21 26.12
C THR A 13 46.09 8.29 25.62
N GLN A 14 45.80 8.28 24.30
CA GLN A 14 45.66 7.09 23.45
C GLN A 14 44.88 5.97 24.18
N GLN A 15 43.74 5.43 23.74
CA GLN A 15 43.28 5.11 22.38
C GLN A 15 41.79 4.67 22.38
N LEU A 16 41.10 4.96 21.27
CA LEU A 16 40.18 4.08 20.52
C LEU A 16 38.85 3.63 21.16
N GLY A 17 37.82 4.46 20.96
CA GLY A 17 36.45 3.99 20.73
C GLY A 17 36.12 4.22 19.25
N SER A 18 36.21 3.16 18.47
CA SER A 18 35.93 3.06 17.04
C SER A 18 34.45 3.29 16.71
N THR A 19 34.21 3.61 15.43
CA THR A 19 32.91 3.71 14.75
C THR A 19 32.04 4.92 15.08
N VAL A 20 32.48 6.08 14.59
CA VAL A 20 31.56 7.12 14.10
C VAL A 20 30.55 6.45 13.17
N ALA A 21 29.27 6.62 13.48
CA ALA A 21 28.15 6.08 12.74
C ALA A 21 28.12 6.61 11.31
N ILE A 22 28.77 5.88 10.40
CA ILE A 22 28.53 5.95 8.96
C ILE A 22 27.58 4.80 8.60
N HIS A 23 26.29 5.01 8.84
CA HIS A 23 25.30 4.42 7.94
C HIS A 23 24.68 5.54 7.12
N SER A 24 25.27 5.67 5.94
CA SER A 24 24.76 6.34 4.75
C SER A 24 23.25 6.19 4.55
N MET A 25 22.57 7.33 4.48
CA MET A 25 21.79 7.72 3.30
C MET A 25 21.25 6.57 2.43
N LEU A 26 20.04 6.08 2.69
CA LEU A 26 19.05 5.63 1.68
C LEU A 26 17.66 5.41 2.34
N GLY A 27 17.17 6.40 3.07
CA GLY A 27 15.73 6.54 3.34
C GLY A 27 15.19 7.61 2.40
N GLY A 28 14.51 7.20 1.32
CA GLY A 28 14.06 8.09 0.24
C GLY A 28 13.23 9.31 0.71
N PRO A 29 12.97 10.28 -0.19
CA PRO A 29 12.38 11.56 0.19
C PRO A 29 11.06 11.36 0.95
N GLN A 30 11.00 11.97 2.14
CA GLN A 30 9.80 12.03 2.97
C GLN A 30 8.64 12.69 2.19
N THR A 31 7.87 11.89 1.45
CA THR A 31 6.65 12.33 0.75
C THR A 31 5.41 12.12 1.61
N GLN A 32 5.53 12.36 2.92
CA GLN A 32 4.40 12.34 3.86
C GLN A 32 3.73 13.72 4.00
N ALA A 33 4.36 14.78 3.48
CA ALA A 33 4.05 16.17 3.83
C ALA A 33 2.95 16.87 2.99
N LEU A 34 2.25 16.17 2.09
CA LEU A 34 1.06 16.72 1.37
C LEU A 34 -0.24 16.01 1.78
N ARG A 35 -0.35 15.55 3.03
CA ARG A 35 -1.57 14.93 3.59
C ARG A 35 -2.56 15.96 4.17
N SER A 36 -2.44 17.24 3.83
CA SER A 36 -3.25 18.33 4.39
C SER A 36 -4.53 18.67 3.62
N MET A 37 -4.89 17.95 2.55
CA MET A 37 -6.26 17.91 2.00
C MET A 37 -6.60 16.50 1.48
N SER A 38 -7.00 15.60 2.38
CA SER A 38 -7.16 14.17 2.08
C SER A 38 -8.50 13.85 1.37
N LYS A 39 -8.61 14.26 0.09
CA LYS A 39 -9.67 13.74 -0.78
C LYS A 39 -9.55 12.21 -0.87
N ILE A 40 -10.53 11.47 -0.35
CA ILE A 40 -10.58 10.00 -0.46
C ILE A 40 -10.55 9.64 -1.94
N LYS A 41 -9.69 8.72 -2.37
CA LYS A 41 -9.60 8.34 -3.79
C LYS A 41 -10.44 7.10 -4.07
N THR A 42 -11.07 7.09 -5.25
CA THR A 42 -11.77 5.92 -5.78
C THR A 42 -10.82 4.75 -5.99
N HIS A 43 -11.18 3.57 -5.47
CA HIS A 43 -10.41 2.35 -5.67
C HIS A 43 -10.46 1.89 -7.14
N LYS A 44 -9.35 2.09 -7.86
CA LYS A 44 -9.28 1.87 -9.31
C LYS A 44 -9.60 0.43 -9.72
N GLY A 45 -9.23 -0.56 -8.91
CA GLY A 45 -9.53 -1.96 -9.19
C GLY A 45 -11.04 -2.27 -9.16
N ALA A 46 -11.79 -1.60 -8.29
CA ALA A 46 -13.23 -1.73 -8.18
C ALA A 46 -13.92 -0.98 -9.33
N ALA A 47 -13.49 0.24 -9.62
CA ALA A 47 -14.03 1.07 -10.70
C ALA A 47 -13.93 0.41 -12.09
N LYS A 48 -12.87 -0.39 -12.33
CA LYS A 48 -12.72 -1.15 -13.58
C LYS A 48 -13.71 -2.32 -13.73
N ARG A 49 -14.21 -2.86 -12.61
CA ARG A 49 -15.01 -4.10 -12.57
C ARG A 49 -16.50 -3.85 -12.37
N TRP A 50 -16.83 -2.79 -11.66
CA TRP A 50 -18.20 -2.41 -11.30
C TRP A 50 -18.59 -1.12 -11.98
N LYS A 51 -19.84 -1.06 -12.44
CA LYS A 51 -20.44 0.17 -12.99
C LYS A 51 -21.62 0.59 -12.13
N ALA A 52 -21.65 1.85 -11.73
CA ALA A 52 -22.78 2.44 -11.03
C ALA A 52 -24.00 2.53 -11.97
N LEU A 53 -25.18 2.35 -11.40
CA LEU A 53 -26.47 2.55 -12.04
C LEU A 53 -27.18 3.74 -11.39
N ALA A 54 -28.14 4.34 -12.10
CA ALA A 54 -28.89 5.50 -11.62
C ALA A 54 -29.65 5.24 -10.31
N ASN A 55 -30.03 3.99 -10.04
CA ASN A 55 -30.72 3.57 -8.82
C ASN A 55 -29.78 3.37 -7.60
N GLY A 56 -28.49 3.73 -7.71
CA GLY A 56 -27.51 3.57 -6.64
C GLY A 56 -27.09 2.11 -6.40
N LEU A 57 -27.36 1.21 -7.34
CA LEU A 57 -26.79 -0.14 -7.37
C LEU A 57 -25.61 -0.21 -8.32
N PHE A 58 -24.84 -1.29 -8.22
CA PHE A 58 -23.72 -1.55 -9.11
C PHE A 58 -23.98 -2.82 -9.93
N LYS A 59 -23.57 -2.81 -11.20
CA LYS A 59 -23.57 -4.00 -12.06
C LYS A 59 -22.16 -4.48 -12.36
N ARG A 60 -22.02 -5.79 -12.58
CA ARG A 60 -20.78 -6.45 -13.03
C ARG A 60 -21.06 -7.54 -14.06
N ARG A 61 -20.00 -8.00 -14.73
CA ARG A 61 -20.04 -9.25 -15.51
C ARG A 61 -19.93 -10.47 -14.59
N GLN A 62 -20.58 -11.57 -14.96
CA GLN A 62 -20.41 -12.85 -14.27
C GLN A 62 -19.05 -13.50 -14.59
N THR A 63 -18.60 -14.37 -13.70
CA THR A 63 -17.28 -15.03 -13.77
C THR A 63 -17.37 -16.39 -14.47
N GLY A 64 -16.22 -16.95 -14.86
CA GLY A 64 -16.13 -18.32 -15.38
C GLY A 64 -16.58 -18.47 -16.85
N LEU A 65 -16.25 -17.47 -17.68
CA LEU A 65 -16.45 -17.51 -19.15
C LEU A 65 -15.13 -17.45 -19.94
N ARG A 66 -13.98 -17.35 -19.28
CA ARG A 66 -12.69 -17.16 -19.95
C ARG A 66 -12.07 -18.46 -20.45
N HIS A 67 -12.18 -19.54 -19.69
CA HIS A 67 -11.60 -20.85 -20.03
C HIS A 67 -12.49 -21.99 -19.51
N LEU A 68 -12.24 -23.23 -19.99
CA LEU A 68 -12.99 -24.45 -19.63
C LEU A 68 -14.48 -24.43 -20.00
N ASN A 69 -14.85 -23.64 -21.02
CA ASN A 69 -16.23 -23.52 -21.51
C ASN A 69 -16.75 -24.79 -22.22
N ARG A 70 -15.87 -25.76 -22.55
CA ARG A 70 -16.24 -27.02 -23.23
C ARG A 70 -17.20 -27.87 -22.40
N LYS A 71 -17.02 -27.85 -21.06
CA LYS A 71 -17.84 -28.63 -20.12
C LYS A 71 -19.15 -27.93 -19.76
N LEU A 72 -19.31 -26.65 -20.13
CA LEU A 72 -20.54 -25.91 -19.86
C LEU A 72 -21.54 -26.13 -21.00
N SER A 73 -22.78 -26.41 -20.63
CA SER A 73 -23.89 -26.43 -21.60
C SER A 73 -24.06 -25.05 -22.25
N PRO A 74 -24.56 -24.98 -23.50
CA PRO A 74 -24.82 -23.71 -24.16
C PRO A 74 -25.77 -22.80 -23.37
N SER A 75 -26.76 -23.36 -22.68
CA SER A 75 -27.70 -22.61 -21.83
C SER A 75 -26.99 -22.00 -20.62
N ALA A 76 -26.17 -22.77 -19.90
CA ALA A 76 -25.40 -22.27 -18.76
C ALA A 76 -24.40 -21.18 -19.19
N ARG A 77 -23.76 -21.35 -20.35
CA ARG A 77 -22.87 -20.33 -20.92
C ARG A 77 -23.64 -19.03 -21.19
N ARG A 78 -24.76 -19.10 -21.92
CA ARG A 78 -25.63 -17.94 -22.22
C ARG A 78 -26.08 -17.20 -20.97
N GLY A 79 -26.51 -17.93 -19.94
CA GLY A 79 -26.90 -17.33 -18.65
C GLY A 79 -25.79 -16.46 -18.06
N LYS A 80 -24.53 -16.89 -18.16
CA LYS A 80 -23.37 -16.15 -17.65
C LYS A 80 -22.99 -14.88 -18.46
N HIS A 81 -23.55 -14.69 -19.65
CA HIS A 81 -23.31 -13.47 -20.43
C HIS A 81 -24.10 -12.27 -19.89
N ALA A 82 -25.17 -12.52 -19.14
CA ALA A 82 -25.97 -11.46 -18.54
C ALA A 82 -25.18 -10.72 -17.44
N PRO A 83 -25.26 -9.38 -17.37
CA PRO A 83 -24.73 -8.64 -16.23
C PRO A 83 -25.55 -8.92 -14.98
N VAL A 84 -24.90 -8.96 -13.83
CA VAL A 84 -25.53 -9.21 -12.53
C VAL A 84 -25.35 -8.00 -11.62
N LEU A 85 -26.40 -7.71 -10.85
CA LEU A 85 -26.42 -6.65 -9.85
C LEU A 85 -25.62 -7.04 -8.59
N CYS A 86 -25.18 -6.04 -7.84
CA CYS A 86 -24.50 -6.27 -6.57
C CYS A 86 -25.46 -6.86 -5.53
N THR A 87 -24.92 -7.71 -4.65
CA THR A 87 -25.64 -8.14 -3.46
C THR A 87 -25.63 -7.03 -2.41
N LYS A 88 -26.53 -7.10 -1.42
CA LYS A 88 -26.62 -6.10 -0.33
C LYS A 88 -25.29 -5.92 0.41
N GLY A 89 -24.57 -7.02 0.68
CA GLY A 89 -23.25 -6.98 1.33
C GLY A 89 -22.18 -6.33 0.44
N GLN A 90 -22.16 -6.66 -0.84
CA GLN A 90 -21.23 -6.06 -1.81
C GLN A 90 -21.46 -4.56 -1.96
N LYS A 91 -22.72 -4.12 -1.98
CA LYS A 91 -23.09 -2.70 -2.05
C LYS A 91 -22.40 -1.90 -0.95
N ARG A 92 -22.50 -2.36 0.31
CA ARG A 92 -21.90 -1.67 1.47
C ARG A 92 -20.39 -1.48 1.35
N HIS A 93 -19.71 -2.43 0.70
CA HIS A 93 -18.26 -2.34 0.47
C HIS A 93 -17.95 -1.41 -0.70
N LEU A 94 -18.74 -1.49 -1.78
CA LEU A 94 -18.57 -0.66 -2.97
C LEU A 94 -18.82 0.82 -2.69
N ASP A 95 -19.82 1.15 -1.87
CA ASP A 95 -20.11 2.53 -1.47
C ASP A 95 -18.92 3.20 -0.78
N ARG A 96 -18.14 2.43 -0.01
CA ARG A 96 -16.91 2.93 0.65
C ARG A 96 -15.71 3.01 -0.31
N LEU A 97 -15.64 2.11 -1.27
CA LEU A 97 -14.52 2.02 -2.24
C LEU A 97 -14.68 3.00 -3.41
N LEU A 98 -15.92 3.35 -3.76
CA LEU A 98 -16.30 4.17 -4.90
C LEU A 98 -17.10 5.41 -4.43
N PRO A 99 -16.44 6.37 -3.75
CA PRO A 99 -17.11 7.57 -3.23
C PRO A 99 -17.47 8.60 -4.32
N TYR A 100 -16.96 8.44 -5.54
CA TYR A 100 -17.20 9.31 -6.70
C TYR A 100 -17.55 8.46 -7.92
#